data_AF-A0A0U2KZJ7-F1
#
_entry.id   AF-A0A0U2KZJ7-F1
#
_cell.length_a   1.000
_cell.length_b   1.000
_cell.length_c   1.000
_cell.angle_alpha   90.00
_cell.angle_beta   90.00
_cell.angle_gamma   90.00
#
_symmetry.space_group_name_H-M   'P 1'
#
loop_
_entity.id
_entity.type
_entity.pdbx_description
1 polymer ?
#
loop_
_entity_poly.entity_id
_entity_poly.type
_entity_poly.pdbx_seq_one_letter_code
_entity_poly.pdbx_strand_id
1 'polypeptide(L)'
;MDRKRVIRGIFISLFINVGLPVWVFKVLENHMSEVAALSIATLIPLIDTLVHLLKHKKKLDVFAAFMATGFILSIAAVLLGGDGQHISESFSVPGKEHPYRWMGSDLDTKDKFISYIEEIYTPEQAEAYWKKQTENGSIVEIEGKLAQPEADGGSMTGWADAKATLIQDGKGTRSFRFQVPLFDEFEEKTIKLRYVEGKGWRIDEPVDTIR
;
A
#
# COMPACT_ATOMS: atom_id res chain seq x y z
N MET A 1 45.13 8.42 -32.71
CA MET A 1 43.98 9.19 -32.15
C MET A 1 44.50 10.03 -31.00
N ASP A 2 44.27 11.34 -30.99
CA ASP A 2 44.81 12.25 -29.98
C ASP A 2 44.14 12.05 -28.62
N ARG A 3 44.90 11.61 -27.61
CA ARG A 3 44.43 11.31 -26.25
C ARG A 3 43.70 12.50 -25.62
N LYS A 4 44.13 13.73 -25.89
CA LYS A 4 43.47 14.95 -25.38
C LYS A 4 42.07 15.14 -25.96
N ARG A 5 41.88 14.77 -27.23
CA ARG A 5 40.58 14.86 -27.92
C ARG A 5 39.57 13.85 -27.37
N VAL A 6 40.03 12.65 -27.04
CA VAL A 6 39.20 11.58 -26.45
C VAL A 6 38.77 11.93 -25.04
N ILE A 7 39.71 12.35 -24.19
CA ILE A 7 39.42 12.75 -22.80
C ILE A 7 38.41 13.90 -22.77
N ARG A 8 38.61 14.92 -23.60
CA ARG A 8 37.67 16.06 -23.69
C ARG A 8 36.26 15.61 -24.09
N GLY A 9 36.14 14.66 -25.02
CA GLY A 9 34.84 14.12 -25.43
C GLY A 9 34.11 13.40 -24.29
N ILE A 10 34.84 12.61 -23.49
CA ILE A 10 34.29 11.89 -22.34
C ILE A 10 33.78 12.88 -21.27
N PHE A 11 34.56 13.91 -20.94
CA PHE A 11 34.14 14.90 -19.94
C PHE A 11 32.89 15.68 -20.36
N ILE A 12 32.80 16.07 -21.63
CA ILE A 12 31.62 16.78 -22.16
C ILE A 12 30.38 15.87 -22.10
N SER A 13 30.51 14.62 -22.53
CA SER A 13 29.41 13.64 -22.46
C SER A 13 28.95 13.40 -21.02
N LEU A 14 29.88 13.23 -20.08
CA LEU A 14 29.55 13.02 -18.67
C LEU A 14 28.87 14.24 -18.05
N PHE A 15 29.30 15.44 -18.43
CA PHE A 15 28.64 16.66 -17.97
C PHE A 15 27.21 16.79 -18.51
N ILE A 16 26.99 16.54 -19.80
CA ILE A 16 25.65 16.64 -20.43
C ILE A 16 24.70 15.56 -19.88
N ASN A 17 25.20 14.34 -19.66
CA ASN A 17 24.36 13.21 -19.25
C ASN A 17 24.15 13.10 -17.74
N VAL A 18 25.04 13.67 -16.92
CA VAL A 18 24.99 13.53 -15.45
C VAL A 18 25.03 14.87 -14.74
N GLY A 19 26.02 15.71 -15.04
CA GLY A 19 26.21 16.98 -14.32
C GLY A 19 25.08 17.98 -14.54
N LEU A 20 24.66 18.17 -15.79
CA LEU A 20 23.67 19.14 -16.20
C LEU A 20 22.26 18.79 -15.69
N PRO A 21 21.76 17.54 -15.80
CA PRO A 21 20.48 17.13 -15.21
C PRO A 21 20.42 17.35 -13.70
N VAL A 22 21.45 16.96 -12.95
CA VAL A 22 21.49 17.12 -11.49
C VAL A 22 21.46 18.59 -11.10
N TRP A 23 22.19 19.43 -11.82
CA TRP A 23 22.18 20.87 -11.57
C TRP A 23 20.80 21.49 -11.85
N VAL A 24 20.18 21.12 -12.98
CA VAL A 24 18.83 21.59 -13.33
C VAL A 24 17.80 21.14 -12.31
N PHE A 25 17.84 19.88 -11.88
CA PHE A 25 16.96 19.35 -10.83
C PHE A 25 17.04 20.21 -9.55
N LYS A 26 18.24 20.45 -9.02
CA LYS A 26 18.43 21.23 -7.78
C LYS A 26 17.93 22.67 -7.88
N VAL A 27 17.98 23.27 -9.07
CA VAL A 27 17.46 24.63 -9.29
C VAL A 27 15.93 24.62 -9.34
N LEU A 28 15.35 23.62 -10.00
CA LEU A 28 13.90 23.52 -10.20
C LEU A 28 13.15 23.03 -8.97
N GLU A 29 13.76 22.17 -8.14
CA GLU A 29 13.15 21.65 -6.91
C GLU A 29 12.72 22.76 -5.94
N ASN A 30 13.37 23.92 -5.97
CA ASN A 30 12.98 25.10 -5.17
C ASN A 30 11.73 25.83 -5.69
N HIS A 31 11.22 25.47 -6.86
CA HIS A 31 10.16 26.20 -7.57
C HIS A 31 8.98 25.31 -8.01
N MET A 32 9.11 23.98 -7.95
CA MET A 32 8.07 23.03 -8.37
C MET A 32 8.19 21.69 -7.64
N SER A 33 7.22 20.81 -7.82
CA SER A 33 7.24 19.48 -7.22
C SER A 33 8.44 18.66 -7.70
N GLU A 34 8.92 17.78 -6.83
CA GLU A 34 10.07 16.90 -7.10
C GLU A 34 9.87 16.09 -8.40
N VAL A 35 8.66 15.57 -8.60
CA VAL A 35 8.28 14.83 -9.82
C VAL A 35 8.40 15.70 -11.08
N ALA A 36 7.96 16.95 -11.03
CA ALA A 36 8.05 17.87 -12.16
C ALA A 36 9.51 18.28 -12.44
N ALA A 37 10.27 18.60 -11.40
CA ALA A 37 11.68 18.95 -11.50
C ALA A 37 12.50 17.79 -12.09
N LEU A 38 12.25 16.57 -11.63
CA LEU A 38 12.90 15.36 -12.13
C LEU A 38 12.51 15.07 -13.59
N SER A 39 11.24 15.25 -13.94
CA SER A 39 10.75 15.10 -15.31
C SER A 39 11.43 16.07 -16.28
N ILE A 40 11.67 17.32 -15.87
CA ILE A 40 12.36 18.31 -16.72
C ILE A 40 13.87 17.98 -16.83
N ALA A 41 14.52 17.62 -15.72
CA ALA A 41 15.95 17.30 -15.71
C ALA A 41 16.28 16.10 -16.61
N THR A 42 15.41 15.10 -16.64
CA THR A 42 15.57 13.85 -17.42
C THR A 42 15.31 14.03 -18.92
N LEU A 43 14.64 15.11 -19.35
CA LEU A 43 14.51 15.43 -20.77
C LEU A 43 15.84 15.83 -21.41
N ILE A 44 16.81 16.33 -20.63
CA ILE A 44 18.07 16.85 -21.16
C ILE A 44 18.91 15.75 -21.86
N PRO A 45 19.23 14.61 -21.21
CA PRO A 45 19.93 13.51 -21.87
C PRO A 45 19.10 12.90 -23.01
N LEU A 46 17.77 12.90 -22.87
CA LEU A 46 16.86 12.32 -23.85
C LEU A 46 16.81 13.14 -25.15
N ILE A 47 16.78 14.47 -25.05
CA ILE A 47 16.86 15.40 -26.20
C ILE A 47 18.23 15.28 -26.87
N ASP A 48 19.32 15.25 -26.09
CA ASP A 48 20.68 15.07 -26.64
C ASP A 48 20.77 13.76 -27.44
N THR A 49 20.21 12.68 -26.89
CA THR A 49 20.11 11.37 -27.54
C THR A 49 19.29 11.41 -28.82
N LEU A 50 18.13 12.08 -28.81
CA LEU A 50 17.27 12.23 -29.98
C LEU A 50 17.98 13.01 -31.11
N VAL A 51 18.66 14.11 -30.75
CA VAL A 51 19.45 14.91 -31.69
C VAL A 51 20.60 14.09 -32.27
N HIS A 52 21.29 13.30 -31.45
CA HIS A 52 22.36 12.41 -31.89
C HIS A 52 21.85 11.31 -32.83
N LEU A 53 20.71 10.68 -32.52
CA LEU A 53 20.08 9.66 -33.36
C LEU A 53 19.65 10.22 -34.73
N LEU A 54 18.99 11.38 -34.73
CA LEU A 54 18.51 12.03 -35.95
C LEU A 54 19.65 12.50 -36.85
N LYS A 55 20.74 13.04 -36.28
CA LYS A 55 21.85 13.59 -37.06
C LYS A 55 22.87 12.56 -37.51
N HIS A 56 23.16 11.52 -36.72
CA HIS A 56 24.33 10.67 -36.97
C HIS A 56 24.01 9.25 -37.45
N LYS A 57 22.73 8.81 -37.46
CA LYS A 57 22.23 7.51 -38.00
C LYS A 57 23.07 6.25 -37.67
N LYS A 58 24.01 6.30 -36.73
CA LYS A 58 24.91 5.19 -36.42
C LYS A 58 25.37 5.23 -34.97
N LYS A 59 25.11 4.09 -34.31
CA LYS A 59 25.47 3.67 -32.95
C LYS A 59 24.64 4.32 -31.85
N LEU A 60 23.65 3.55 -31.39
CA LEU A 60 22.94 3.78 -30.14
C LEU A 60 23.95 3.77 -28.99
N ASP A 61 23.99 4.84 -28.19
CA ASP A 61 24.73 4.83 -26.94
C ASP A 61 23.98 3.93 -25.96
N VAL A 62 24.62 2.83 -25.57
CA VAL A 62 24.04 1.82 -24.67
C VAL A 62 23.68 2.45 -23.32
N PHE A 63 24.49 3.39 -22.81
CA PHE A 63 24.20 4.08 -21.55
C PHE A 63 22.97 4.98 -21.68
N ALA A 64 22.83 5.71 -22.79
CA ALA A 64 21.65 6.53 -23.04
C ALA A 64 20.38 5.68 -23.21
N ALA A 65 20.48 4.52 -23.86
CA ALA A 65 19.38 3.58 -24.00
C ALA A 65 18.91 3.02 -22.64
N PHE A 66 19.84 2.68 -21.74
CA PHE A 66 19.51 2.26 -20.38
C PHE A 66 18.82 3.37 -19.57
N MET A 67 19.29 4.61 -19.67
CA MET A 67 18.67 5.76 -18.98
C MET A 67 17.27 6.06 -19.51
N ALA A 68 17.08 6.07 -20.82
CA ALA A 68 15.76 6.26 -21.42
C ALA A 68 14.78 5.14 -21.06
N THR A 69 15.26 3.89 -21.03
CA THR A 69 14.44 2.73 -20.62
C THR A 69 14.05 2.84 -19.15
N GLY A 70 14.99 3.17 -18.26
CA GLY A 70 14.69 3.38 -16.84
C GLY A 70 13.68 4.50 -16.61
N PHE A 71 13.79 5.59 -17.37
CA PHE A 71 12.86 6.72 -17.29
C PHE A 71 11.45 6.38 -17.82
N ILE A 72 11.37 5.66 -18.94
CA ILE A 72 10.08 5.18 -19.47
C ILE A 72 9.43 4.19 -18.50
N LEU A 73 10.21 3.28 -17.90
CA LEU A 73 9.73 2.34 -16.89
C LEU A 73 9.30 3.06 -15.60
N SER A 74 9.98 4.12 -15.18
CA SER A 74 9.55 4.89 -14.01
C SER A 74 8.27 5.68 -14.27
N ILE A 75 8.12 6.31 -15.44
CA ILE A 75 6.86 6.95 -15.83
C ILE A 75 5.76 5.90 -15.95
N ALA A 76 6.03 4.75 -16.59
CA ALA A 76 5.07 3.67 -16.70
C ALA A 76 4.67 3.14 -15.32
N ALA A 77 5.62 2.97 -14.39
CA ALA A 77 5.32 2.58 -13.03
C ALA A 77 4.40 3.61 -12.36
N VAL A 78 4.72 4.91 -12.42
CA VAL A 78 3.88 5.98 -11.87
C VAL A 78 2.48 6.00 -12.51
N LEU A 79 2.38 5.88 -13.84
CA LEU A 79 1.11 5.87 -14.56
C LEU A 79 0.29 4.59 -14.34
N LEU A 80 0.95 3.46 -14.08
CA LEU A 80 0.33 2.18 -13.73
C LEU A 80 0.07 2.06 -12.22
N GLY A 81 0.22 3.15 -11.45
CA GLY A 81 -0.11 3.21 -10.03
C GLY A 81 1.05 2.85 -9.11
N GLY A 82 2.26 3.33 -9.40
CA GLY A 82 3.49 3.06 -8.65
C GLY A 82 3.33 3.34 -7.17
N ASP A 83 3.16 2.26 -6.40
CA ASP A 83 3.04 2.24 -4.95
C ASP A 83 4.40 2.59 -4.31
N GLY A 84 4.45 3.77 -3.72
CA GLY A 84 5.54 4.24 -2.89
C GLY A 84 4.96 5.15 -1.83
N GLN A 85 4.38 4.53 -0.79
CA GLN A 85 3.63 5.13 0.31
C GLN A 85 2.21 5.57 -0.07
N HIS A 86 1.28 4.62 -0.06
CA HIS A 86 -0.14 4.91 0.11
C HIS A 86 -0.41 5.55 1.48
N ILE A 87 -0.14 6.85 1.62
CA ILE A 87 -1.04 7.69 2.40
C ILE A 87 -2.29 7.74 1.52
N SER A 88 -3.25 6.87 1.79
CA SER A 88 -4.57 6.98 1.16
C SER A 88 -5.07 8.40 1.41
N GLU A 89 -5.06 9.26 0.40
CA GLU A 89 -5.51 10.64 0.53
C GLU A 89 -6.90 10.63 1.18
N SER A 90 -7.00 11.27 2.34
CA SER A 90 -8.26 11.32 3.05
C SER A 90 -9.19 12.36 2.44
N PHE A 91 -10.49 12.10 2.52
CA PHE A 91 -11.52 12.91 1.90
C PHE A 91 -12.74 13.05 2.81
N SER A 92 -13.50 14.12 2.63
CA SER A 92 -14.72 14.37 3.40
C SER A 92 -15.90 13.61 2.81
N VAL A 93 -16.67 12.94 3.66
CA VAL A 93 -17.93 12.29 3.29
C VAL A 93 -19.09 13.16 3.78
N PRO A 94 -20.05 13.55 2.92
CA PRO A 94 -21.20 14.36 3.34
C PRO A 94 -21.95 13.73 4.52
N GLY A 95 -22.21 14.51 5.56
CA GLY A 95 -22.91 14.05 6.77
C GLY A 95 -22.04 13.24 7.74
N LYS A 96 -20.72 13.19 7.55
CA LYS A 96 -19.78 12.58 8.50
C LYS A 96 -18.80 13.63 9.05
N GLU A 97 -18.46 13.50 10.33
CA GLU A 97 -17.64 14.48 11.05
C GLU A 97 -16.14 14.31 10.80
N HIS A 98 -15.69 13.09 10.58
CA HIS A 98 -14.27 12.76 10.40
C HIS A 98 -13.93 12.53 8.92
N PRO A 99 -12.69 12.81 8.49
CA PRO A 99 -12.23 12.44 7.16
C PRO A 99 -12.17 10.91 7.02
N TYR A 100 -12.35 10.44 5.80
CA TYR A 100 -12.33 9.03 5.43
C TYR A 100 -11.16 8.75 4.52
N ARG A 101 -10.72 7.49 4.50
CA ARG A 101 -9.75 6.97 3.56
C ARG A 101 -10.31 5.74 2.87
N TRP A 102 -9.91 5.55 1.62
CA TRP A 102 -10.21 4.32 0.89
C TRP A 102 -9.59 3.11 1.60
N MET A 103 -10.31 2.00 1.62
CA MET A 103 -9.76 0.73 2.09
C MET A 103 -8.77 0.18 1.06
N GLY A 104 -7.86 -0.68 1.52
CA GLY A 104 -6.90 -1.37 0.63
C GLY A 104 -7.61 -2.20 -0.43
N SER A 105 -6.93 -2.43 -1.57
CA SER A 105 -7.52 -3.16 -2.72
C SER A 105 -7.93 -4.61 -2.42
N ASP A 106 -7.42 -5.17 -1.32
CA ASP A 106 -7.76 -6.46 -0.75
C ASP A 106 -9.07 -6.45 0.05
N LEU A 107 -9.57 -5.28 0.43
CA LEU A 107 -10.78 -5.07 1.25
C LEU A 107 -11.73 -4.03 0.66
N ASP A 108 -11.50 -3.53 -0.55
CA ASP A 108 -12.18 -2.36 -1.13
C ASP A 108 -13.62 -2.60 -1.58
N THR A 109 -14.17 -3.80 -1.39
CA THR A 109 -15.56 -4.15 -1.73
C THR A 109 -16.18 -4.97 -0.60
N LYS A 110 -17.52 -4.95 -0.50
CA LYS A 110 -18.24 -5.77 0.50
C LYS A 110 -17.81 -7.23 0.46
N ASP A 111 -17.76 -7.83 -0.73
CA ASP A 111 -17.45 -9.26 -0.89
C ASP A 111 -16.05 -9.61 -0.41
N LYS A 112 -15.06 -8.77 -0.75
CA LYS A 112 -13.68 -8.93 -0.29
C LYS A 112 -13.57 -8.75 1.23
N PHE A 113 -14.21 -7.72 1.76
CA PHE A 113 -14.24 -7.45 3.20
C PHE A 113 -14.85 -8.62 3.98
N ILE A 114 -16.00 -9.13 3.56
CA ILE A 114 -16.65 -10.28 4.20
C ILE A 114 -15.77 -11.51 4.09
N SER A 115 -15.25 -11.81 2.90
CA SER A 115 -14.39 -12.98 2.67
C SER A 115 -13.17 -12.98 3.61
N TYR A 116 -12.55 -11.81 3.81
CA TYR A 116 -11.44 -11.65 4.74
C TYR A 116 -11.83 -11.98 6.19
N ILE A 117 -12.97 -11.47 6.67
CA ILE A 117 -13.45 -11.76 8.03
C ILE A 117 -13.82 -13.24 8.19
N GLU A 118 -14.40 -13.85 7.16
CA GLU A 118 -14.76 -15.27 7.11
C GLU A 118 -13.57 -16.24 7.12
N GLU A 119 -12.33 -15.74 6.96
CA GLU A 119 -11.14 -16.58 7.16
C GLU A 119 -11.02 -17.04 8.62
N ILE A 120 -11.53 -16.24 9.55
CA ILE A 120 -11.39 -16.46 11.00
C ILE A 120 -12.75 -16.63 11.68
N TYR A 121 -13.78 -15.90 11.24
CA TYR A 121 -15.11 -15.89 11.85
C TYR A 121 -16.13 -16.71 11.06
N THR A 122 -17.22 -17.08 11.70
CA THR A 122 -18.35 -17.73 11.02
C THR A 122 -19.04 -16.74 10.06
N PRO A 123 -19.63 -17.22 8.94
CA PRO A 123 -20.31 -16.36 7.97
C PRO A 123 -21.34 -15.41 8.60
N GLU A 124 -22.07 -15.91 9.60
CA GLU A 124 -23.10 -15.15 10.29
C GLU A 124 -22.51 -13.99 11.10
N GLN A 125 -21.34 -14.21 11.73
CA GLN A 125 -20.64 -13.15 12.48
C GLN A 125 -19.97 -12.14 11.54
N ALA A 126 -19.48 -12.58 10.38
CA ALA A 126 -18.93 -11.69 9.36
C ALA A 126 -19.99 -10.73 8.80
N GLU A 127 -21.17 -11.24 8.43
CA GLU A 127 -22.30 -10.41 7.97
C GLU A 127 -22.84 -9.50 9.08
N ALA A 128 -22.93 -10.01 10.32
CA ALA A 128 -23.34 -9.18 11.46
C ALA A 128 -22.35 -8.02 11.71
N TYR A 129 -21.04 -8.28 11.56
CA TYR A 129 -20.02 -7.26 11.69
C TYR A 129 -20.10 -6.23 10.57
N TRP A 130 -20.23 -6.66 9.31
CA TRP A 130 -20.46 -5.77 8.17
C TRP A 130 -21.65 -4.83 8.42
N LYS A 131 -22.79 -5.38 8.83
CA LYS A 131 -23.99 -4.59 9.14
C LYS A 131 -23.71 -3.56 10.24
N LYS A 132 -23.05 -3.96 11.33
CA LYS A 132 -22.69 -3.06 12.42
C LYS A 132 -21.76 -1.93 11.96
N GLN A 133 -20.73 -2.24 11.19
CA GLN A 133 -19.74 -1.26 10.70
C GLN A 133 -20.35 -0.28 9.68
N THR A 134 -21.33 -0.71 8.90
CA THR A 134 -22.03 0.18 7.96
C THR A 134 -23.07 1.05 8.66
N GLU A 135 -23.83 0.50 9.60
CA GLU A 135 -24.82 1.24 10.40
C GLU A 135 -24.20 2.31 11.29
N ASN A 136 -23.06 2.02 11.93
CA ASN A 136 -22.36 2.99 12.77
C ASN A 136 -21.48 3.97 11.96
N GLY A 137 -21.34 3.76 10.64
CA GLY A 137 -20.52 4.59 9.75
C GLY A 137 -19.02 4.37 9.85
N SER A 138 -18.55 3.32 10.54
CA SER A 138 -17.14 2.94 10.53
C SER A 138 -16.68 2.40 9.17
N ILE A 139 -17.62 1.97 8.32
CA ILE A 139 -17.41 1.69 6.90
C ILE A 139 -18.53 2.36 6.11
N VAL A 140 -18.17 2.99 4.99
CA VAL A 140 -19.11 3.52 4.00
C VAL A 140 -18.78 2.99 2.61
N GLU A 141 -19.80 2.83 1.80
CA GLU A 141 -19.66 2.43 0.39
C GLU A 141 -19.96 3.63 -0.51
N ILE A 142 -19.01 3.94 -1.39
CA ILE A 142 -19.08 5.07 -2.33
C ILE A 142 -18.67 4.53 -3.70
N GLU A 143 -19.58 4.56 -4.67
CA GLU A 143 -19.35 4.07 -6.04
C GLU A 143 -18.85 2.61 -6.09
N GLY A 144 -19.33 1.76 -5.17
CA GLY A 144 -18.94 0.36 -5.08
C GLY A 144 -17.58 0.11 -4.42
N LYS A 145 -16.92 1.17 -3.90
CA LYS A 145 -15.68 1.07 -3.14
C LYS A 145 -15.90 1.38 -1.66
N LEU A 146 -15.16 0.69 -0.79
CA LEU A 146 -15.25 0.89 0.65
C LEU A 146 -14.26 1.94 1.17
N ALA A 147 -14.73 2.75 2.11
CA ALA A 147 -13.94 3.71 2.84
C ALA A 147 -14.21 3.62 4.34
N GLN A 148 -13.22 3.96 5.15
CA GLN A 148 -13.28 3.98 6.62
C GLN A 148 -12.78 5.33 7.15
N PRO A 149 -13.19 5.75 8.36
CA PRO A 149 -12.63 6.94 8.99
C PRO A 149 -11.10 6.86 9.09
N GLU A 150 -10.44 7.99 8.89
CA GLU A 150 -9.02 8.15 9.20
C GLU A 150 -8.87 8.28 10.72
N ALA A 151 -8.73 7.14 11.38
CA ALA A 151 -8.62 7.04 12.83
C ALA A 151 -7.51 6.07 13.22
N ASP A 152 -6.84 6.36 14.33
CA ASP A 152 -5.90 5.44 14.97
C ASP A 152 -6.69 4.47 15.86
N GLY A 153 -6.72 3.21 15.43
CA GLY A 153 -7.25 2.10 16.19
C GLY A 153 -6.13 1.16 16.59
N GLY A 154 -6.13 0.72 17.84
CA GLY A 154 -5.17 -0.25 18.35
C GLY A 154 -5.65 -0.82 19.66
N SER A 155 -5.21 -2.03 19.96
CA SER A 155 -5.40 -2.65 21.27
C SER A 155 -4.06 -2.89 21.91
N MET A 156 -4.05 -2.74 23.23
CA MET A 156 -2.87 -2.99 24.06
C MET A 156 -2.79 -4.44 24.53
N THR A 157 -3.77 -5.27 24.14
CA THR A 157 -3.80 -6.68 24.51
C THR A 157 -2.75 -7.48 23.74
N GLY A 158 -1.94 -8.24 24.48
CA GLY A 158 -0.89 -9.10 23.93
C GLY A 158 -1.41 -10.44 23.41
N TRP A 159 -2.31 -10.44 22.43
CA TRP A 159 -2.90 -11.68 21.87
C TRP A 159 -1.87 -12.69 21.38
N ALA A 160 -0.70 -12.23 20.92
CA ALA A 160 0.41 -13.09 20.50
C ALA A 160 0.97 -13.95 21.64
N ASP A 161 0.91 -13.46 22.87
CA ASP A 161 1.43 -14.11 24.08
C ASP A 161 0.30 -14.75 24.91
N ALA A 162 -0.93 -14.80 24.37
CA ALA A 162 -2.08 -15.35 25.07
C ALA A 162 -2.00 -16.86 25.26
N LYS A 163 -2.40 -17.34 26.44
CA LYS A 163 -2.45 -18.78 26.75
C LYS A 163 -3.87 -19.30 26.58
N ALA A 164 -4.05 -20.30 25.72
CA ALA A 164 -5.33 -20.93 25.47
C ALA A 164 -5.47 -22.25 26.24
N THR A 165 -6.61 -22.45 26.91
CA THR A 165 -6.98 -23.71 27.56
C THR A 165 -8.32 -24.18 26.99
N LEU A 166 -8.38 -25.40 26.46
CA LEU A 166 -9.63 -26.01 26.02
C LEU A 166 -10.51 -26.30 27.24
N ILE A 167 -11.72 -25.75 27.26
CA ILE A 167 -12.68 -25.91 28.37
C ILE A 167 -13.91 -26.73 27.97
N GLN A 168 -14.21 -26.84 26.67
CA GLN A 168 -15.29 -27.66 26.16
C GLN A 168 -14.95 -28.16 24.75
N ASP A 169 -15.15 -29.46 24.50
CA ASP A 169 -15.05 -30.08 23.18
C ASP A 169 -16.35 -30.85 22.91
N GLY A 170 -17.16 -30.32 22.00
CA GLY A 170 -18.45 -30.86 21.60
C GLY A 170 -18.49 -31.25 20.13
N LYS A 171 -19.62 -31.80 19.68
CA LYS A 171 -19.79 -32.16 18.27
C LYS A 171 -19.93 -30.89 17.42
N GLY A 172 -18.82 -30.50 16.78
CA GLY A 172 -18.77 -29.32 15.90
C GLY A 172 -18.64 -27.98 16.62
N THR A 173 -18.44 -27.98 17.95
CA THR A 173 -18.22 -26.77 18.75
C THR A 173 -17.09 -26.97 19.74
N ARG A 174 -16.28 -25.94 19.97
CA ARG A 174 -15.18 -25.92 20.94
C ARG A 174 -15.16 -24.61 21.68
N SER A 175 -14.85 -24.62 22.96
CA SER A 175 -14.68 -23.41 23.75
C SER A 175 -13.30 -23.39 24.38
N PHE A 176 -12.60 -22.26 24.24
CA PHE A 176 -11.29 -22.03 24.83
C PHE A 176 -11.35 -20.86 25.78
N ARG A 177 -10.69 -20.99 26.93
CA ARG A 177 -10.38 -19.87 27.81
C ARG A 177 -9.00 -19.35 27.44
N PHE A 178 -8.91 -18.09 27.07
CA PHE A 178 -7.69 -17.35 26.81
C PHE A 178 -7.34 -16.50 28.02
N GLN A 179 -6.07 -16.54 28.43
CA GLN A 179 -5.48 -15.55 29.33
C GLN A 179 -4.65 -14.61 28.46
N VAL A 180 -5.16 -13.41 28.22
CA VAL A 180 -4.57 -12.42 27.31
C VAL A 180 -3.80 -11.40 28.13
N PRO A 181 -2.47 -11.28 27.97
CA PRO A 181 -1.69 -10.27 28.67
C PRO A 181 -2.20 -8.85 28.38
N LEU A 182 -2.24 -8.03 29.42
CA LEU A 182 -2.53 -6.60 29.35
C LEU A 182 -1.65 -5.89 30.39
N PHE A 183 -0.51 -5.37 29.93
CA PHE A 183 0.55 -4.85 30.80
C PHE A 183 0.99 -5.89 31.86
N ASP A 184 0.83 -5.57 33.15
CA ASP A 184 1.20 -6.41 34.29
C ASP A 184 0.06 -7.37 34.71
N GLU A 185 -1.08 -7.32 34.02
CA GLU A 185 -2.27 -8.14 34.30
C GLU A 185 -2.64 -9.04 33.11
N PHE A 186 -3.68 -9.85 33.30
CA PHE A 186 -4.26 -10.67 32.24
C PHE A 186 -5.78 -10.51 32.23
N GLU A 187 -6.35 -10.42 31.02
CA GLU A 187 -7.78 -10.53 30.81
C GLU A 187 -8.14 -11.98 30.46
N GLU A 188 -9.13 -12.55 31.15
CA GLU A 188 -9.68 -13.85 30.77
C GLU A 188 -10.82 -13.68 29.76
N LYS A 189 -10.66 -14.27 28.57
CA LYS A 189 -11.72 -14.30 27.54
C LYS A 189 -12.08 -15.73 27.19
N THR A 190 -13.37 -16.02 27.11
CA THR A 190 -13.86 -17.31 26.59
C THR A 190 -14.26 -17.13 25.13
N ILE A 191 -13.62 -17.87 24.23
CA ILE A 191 -13.88 -17.83 22.80
C ILE A 191 -14.47 -19.16 22.36
N LYS A 192 -15.62 -19.10 21.68
CA LYS A 192 -16.26 -20.27 21.09
C LYS A 192 -15.91 -20.38 19.61
N LEU A 193 -15.65 -21.60 19.19
CA LEU A 193 -15.41 -21.96 17.81
C LEU A 193 -16.49 -22.95 17.36
N ARG A 194 -16.94 -22.79 16.12
CA ARG A 194 -17.83 -23.71 15.43
C ARG A 194 -17.12 -24.24 14.18
N TYR A 195 -17.29 -25.53 13.91
CA TYR A 195 -16.85 -26.12 12.66
C TYR A 195 -17.83 -25.74 11.55
N VAL A 196 -17.33 -25.05 10.52
CA VAL A 196 -18.07 -24.66 9.33
C VAL A 196 -17.61 -25.57 8.19
N GLU A 197 -18.56 -26.27 7.57
CA GLU A 197 -18.27 -27.20 6.47
C GLU A 197 -17.55 -26.47 5.32
N GLY A 198 -16.50 -27.08 4.78
CA GLY A 198 -15.66 -26.49 3.72
C GLY A 198 -14.72 -25.36 4.16
N LYS A 199 -14.92 -24.76 5.34
CA LYS A 199 -14.08 -23.66 5.87
C LYS A 199 -13.20 -24.11 7.06
N GLY A 200 -13.67 -25.06 7.86
CA GLY A 200 -12.98 -25.54 9.07
C GLY A 200 -13.47 -24.84 10.34
N TRP A 201 -12.63 -24.79 11.37
CA TRP A 201 -12.98 -24.13 12.64
C TRP A 201 -12.96 -22.61 12.48
N ARG A 202 -14.01 -21.95 12.97
CA ARG A 202 -14.19 -20.49 12.93
C ARG A 202 -14.70 -19.98 14.26
N ILE A 203 -14.38 -18.73 14.59
CA ILE A 203 -14.86 -18.05 15.79
C ILE A 203 -16.35 -17.74 15.63
N ASP A 204 -17.15 -18.23 16.58
CA ASP A 204 -18.60 -18.08 16.60
C ASP A 204 -19.04 -17.12 17.72
N GLU A 205 -18.35 -16.00 17.77
CA GLU A 205 -18.57 -14.88 18.69
C GLU A 205 -18.48 -13.57 17.88
N PRO A 206 -19.07 -12.46 18.36
CA PRO A 206 -18.97 -11.17 17.68
C PRO A 206 -17.52 -10.78 17.40
N VAL A 207 -17.24 -10.19 16.24
CA VAL A 207 -15.86 -9.84 15.81
C VAL A 207 -15.16 -8.94 16.83
N ASP A 208 -15.87 -7.99 17.42
CA ASP A 208 -15.33 -7.08 18.44
C ASP A 208 -14.94 -7.75 19.77
N THR A 209 -15.21 -9.05 19.94
CA THR A 209 -14.76 -9.83 21.12
C THR A 209 -13.23 -9.91 21.18
N ILE A 210 -12.57 -9.86 20.02
CA ILE A 210 -11.12 -9.82 19.87
C ILE A 210 -10.78 -8.43 19.35
N ARG A 211 -10.32 -7.56 20.26
CA ARG A 211 -9.77 -6.25 19.93
C ARG A 211 -8.36 -6.19 20.44
#